data_AF-A0A4R2ZWC8-F1
#
_entry.id   AF-A0A4R2ZWC8-F1
#
_cell.length_a   1.000
_cell.length_b   1.000
_cell.length_c   1.000
_cell.angle_alpha   90.00
_cell.angle_beta   90.00
_cell.angle_gamma   90.00
#
_symmetry.space_group_name_H-M   'P 1'
#
loop_
_entity.id
_entity.type
_entity.pdbx_description
1 polymer ?
#
loop_
_entity_poly.entity_id
_entity_poly.type
_entity_poly.pdbx_seq_one_letter_code
_entity_poly.pdbx_strand_id
1 'polypeptide(L)'
;METQQTLLAVLTGNPMLAALAGVVALLLIFALLMALSGRRAAADAQEEAARRATEADARLAELLRAQAEMQGRMAAMGEALSTRQSELNRAVSQRLDGMSHRLGTTITEQTKSTHDSLRALQERLAVIDAAQNNIQTLAKDVVGLQAILSNKQTRGAFGQGRMETIVADALPLGAYGFQTMLSNGTRPDCTIAMPNGAPPLVIDAKFPLEAWNIFREATDADIRRNAGQQFRRDLEVHIKDISEKYLIHGETQETAFLFVPSESIFAEIHEHFEGVVQKAQRARIVIVSPSLLMLSIQVIQAVLKDQRMREQAHLIQGEVALLMDDLGRLDDRTRKLQSHFMAAQKDVEQILTSSDKLNRRGAKIGALELEAPAPHSPGIEAHPPTVSHGVESRTGLLKLRVVDED
;
A
#
# COMPACT_ATOMS: atom_id res chain seq x y z
N MET A 1 -96.46 0.45 114.91
CA MET A 1 -97.63 1.00 114.20
C MET A 1 -98.10 2.17 115.06
N GLU A 2 -97.78 3.43 114.80
CA GLU A 2 -97.94 4.26 113.59
C GLU A 2 -96.66 5.02 113.20
N THR A 3 -95.51 4.35 113.12
CA THR A 3 -94.20 4.99 112.86
C THR A 3 -94.04 5.64 111.47
N GLN A 4 -95.04 5.55 110.59
CA GLN A 4 -95.10 6.34 109.34
C GLN A 4 -95.82 7.69 109.51
N GLN A 5 -96.60 7.90 110.58
CA GLN A 5 -97.26 9.17 110.86
C GLN A 5 -96.39 10.17 111.63
N THR A 6 -95.28 9.73 112.22
CA THR A 6 -94.38 10.65 112.95
C THR A 6 -93.32 11.31 112.08
N LEU A 7 -92.97 10.77 110.91
CA LEU A 7 -91.88 11.33 110.09
C LEU A 7 -92.31 12.50 109.18
N LEU A 8 -93.58 12.55 108.75
CA LEU A 8 -94.09 13.61 107.88
C LEU A 8 -94.45 14.90 108.63
N ALA A 9 -94.70 14.83 109.94
CA ALA A 9 -94.99 16.01 110.77
C ALA A 9 -93.73 16.80 111.15
N VAL A 10 -92.54 16.18 111.12
CA VAL A 10 -91.28 16.85 111.51
C VAL A 10 -90.73 17.74 110.41
N LEU A 11 -91.11 17.52 109.14
CA LEU A 11 -90.63 18.35 108.03
C LEU A 11 -91.38 19.70 107.87
N THR A 12 -92.53 19.89 108.53
CA THR A 12 -93.31 21.14 108.48
C THR A 12 -93.08 22.09 109.66
N GLY A 13 -92.27 21.70 110.66
CA GLY A 13 -92.13 22.46 111.91
C GLY A 13 -90.82 23.23 112.10
N ASN A 14 -89.81 23.04 111.23
CA ASN A 14 -88.46 23.58 111.49
C ASN A 14 -87.81 24.24 110.25
N PRO A 15 -87.78 25.59 110.14
CA PRO A 15 -87.32 26.31 108.94
C PRO A 15 -85.84 26.09 108.59
N MET A 16 -85.04 25.55 109.51
CA MET A 16 -83.60 25.34 109.32
C MET A 16 -83.26 24.20 108.34
N LEU A 17 -84.09 23.16 108.22
CA LEU A 17 -83.84 22.03 107.32
C LEU A 17 -84.12 22.37 105.85
N ALA A 18 -85.10 23.24 105.58
CA ALA A 18 -85.43 23.69 104.23
C ALA A 18 -84.31 24.55 103.60
N ALA A 19 -83.64 25.38 104.40
CA ALA A 19 -82.51 26.19 103.95
C ALA A 19 -81.32 25.33 103.52
N LEU A 20 -81.03 24.25 104.24
CA LEU A 20 -79.92 23.35 103.93
C LEU A 20 -80.14 22.60 102.60
N ALA A 21 -81.38 22.16 102.35
CA ALA A 21 -81.75 21.52 101.08
C ALA A 21 -81.60 22.48 99.88
N GLY A 22 -81.92 23.76 100.06
CA GLY A 22 -81.75 24.79 99.03
C GLY A 22 -80.28 25.02 98.65
N VAL A 23 -79.37 25.05 99.63
CA VAL A 23 -77.93 25.21 99.38
C VAL A 23 -77.35 24.01 98.65
N VAL A 24 -77.75 22.79 99.02
CA VAL A 24 -77.30 21.56 98.34
C VAL A 24 -77.77 21.53 96.89
N ALA A 25 -79.02 21.93 96.62
CA ALA A 25 -79.53 22.02 95.24
C ALA A 25 -78.74 23.03 94.39
N LEU A 26 -78.40 24.19 94.96
CA LEU A 26 -77.59 25.21 94.27
C LEU A 26 -76.17 24.71 93.94
N LEU A 27 -75.54 23.99 94.87
CA LEU A 27 -74.22 23.40 94.63
C LEU A 27 -74.26 22.32 93.55
N LEU A 28 -75.31 21.50 93.52
CA LEU A 28 -75.49 20.49 92.47
C LEU A 28 -75.71 21.13 91.09
N ILE A 29 -76.48 22.22 91.01
CA ILE A 29 -76.67 22.97 89.76
C ILE A 29 -75.36 23.61 89.29
N PHE A 30 -74.58 24.18 90.21
CA PHE A 30 -73.27 24.77 89.88
C PHE A 30 -72.27 23.71 89.38
N ALA A 31 -72.22 22.55 90.04
CA ALA A 31 -71.40 21.42 89.60
C ALA A 31 -71.82 20.90 88.21
N LEU A 32 -73.13 20.83 87.94
CA LEU A 32 -73.66 20.43 86.64
C LEU A 32 -73.29 21.42 85.54
N LEU A 33 -73.38 22.73 85.82
CA LEU A 33 -72.98 23.77 84.87
C LEU A 33 -71.48 23.73 84.55
N MET A 34 -70.63 23.51 85.56
CA MET A 34 -69.19 23.32 85.36
C MET A 34 -68.87 22.05 84.55
N ALA A 35 -69.61 20.95 84.76
CA ALA A 35 -69.44 19.73 83.98
C ALA A 35 -69.88 19.92 82.51
N LEU A 36 -70.95 20.67 82.26
CA LEU A 36 -71.43 20.96 80.91
C LEU A 36 -70.52 21.94 80.16
N SER A 37 -69.95 22.95 80.83
CA SER A 37 -68.99 23.87 80.21
C SER A 37 -67.67 23.17 79.90
N GLY A 38 -67.18 22.29 80.78
CA GLY A 38 -65.96 21.49 80.55
C GLY A 38 -66.07 20.55 79.34
N ARG A 39 -67.25 19.98 79.08
CA ARG A 39 -67.47 19.09 77.92
C ARG A 39 -67.48 19.83 76.58
N ARG A 40 -67.92 21.10 76.55
CA ARG A 40 -67.90 21.92 75.33
C ARG A 40 -66.47 22.35 74.97
N ALA A 41 -65.70 22.82 75.95
CA ALA A 41 -64.30 23.20 75.75
C ALA A 41 -63.41 22.02 75.28
N ALA A 42 -63.72 20.80 75.73
CA ALA A 42 -62.99 19.60 75.28
C ALA A 42 -63.29 19.21 73.82
N ALA A 43 -64.50 19.49 73.32
CA ALA A 43 -64.88 19.19 71.93
C ALA A 43 -64.18 20.14 70.95
N ASP A 44 -64.15 21.45 71.28
CA ASP A 44 -63.48 22.46 70.43
C ASP A 44 -61.97 22.20 70.34
N ALA A 45 -61.34 21.76 71.45
CA ALA A 45 -59.91 21.42 71.47
C ALA A 45 -59.56 20.19 70.59
N GLN A 46 -60.49 19.24 70.41
CA GLN A 46 -60.27 18.07 69.57
C GLN A 46 -60.37 18.40 68.07
N GLU A 47 -61.27 19.29 67.67
CA GLU A 47 -61.39 19.72 66.26
C GLU A 47 -60.14 20.46 65.78
N GLU A 48 -59.57 21.33 66.61
CA GLU A 48 -58.33 22.03 66.27
C GLU A 48 -57.14 21.08 66.12
N ALA A 49 -57.06 20.05 66.98
CA ALA A 49 -56.01 19.03 66.89
C ALA A 49 -56.11 18.22 65.58
N ALA A 50 -57.33 17.88 65.16
CA ALA A 50 -57.56 17.18 63.89
C ALA A 50 -57.15 18.03 62.67
N ARG A 51 -57.48 19.33 62.66
CA ARG A 51 -57.07 20.23 61.56
C ARG A 51 -55.54 20.37 61.47
N ARG A 52 -54.86 20.53 62.60
CA ARG A 52 -53.38 20.60 62.64
C ARG A 52 -52.72 19.29 62.15
N ALA A 53 -53.31 18.13 62.45
CA ALA A 53 -52.83 16.85 61.94
C ALA A 53 -52.96 16.75 60.41
N THR A 54 -54.12 17.12 59.86
CA THR A 54 -54.34 17.10 58.40
C THR A 54 -53.43 18.07 57.64
N GLU A 55 -53.13 19.24 58.21
CA GLU A 55 -52.18 20.20 57.62
C GLU A 55 -50.73 19.69 57.68
N ALA A 56 -50.35 18.99 58.75
CA ALA A 56 -49.02 18.40 58.88
C ALA A 56 -48.81 17.27 57.85
N ASP A 57 -49.79 16.40 57.65
CA ASP A 57 -49.74 15.33 56.65
C ASP A 57 -49.67 15.87 55.22
N ALA A 58 -50.41 16.94 54.91
CA ALA A 58 -50.35 17.60 53.61
C ALA A 58 -48.95 18.19 53.31
N ARG A 59 -48.31 18.83 54.29
CA ARG A 59 -46.95 19.36 54.15
C ARG A 59 -45.91 18.25 53.97
N LEU A 60 -46.06 17.14 54.69
CA LEU A 60 -45.20 15.96 54.53
C LEU A 60 -45.33 15.34 53.14
N ALA A 61 -46.55 15.21 52.63
CA ALA A 61 -46.79 14.69 51.28
C ALA A 61 -46.18 15.60 50.19
N GLU A 62 -46.28 16.91 50.35
CA GLU A 62 -45.68 17.89 49.44
C GLU A 62 -44.15 17.81 49.44
N LEU A 63 -43.52 17.69 50.61
CA LEU A 63 -42.06 17.51 50.74
C LEU A 63 -41.57 16.23 50.09
N LEU A 64 -42.26 15.10 50.29
CA LEU A 64 -41.90 13.82 49.67
C LEU A 64 -42.01 13.88 48.14
N ARG A 65 -43.03 14.59 47.63
CA ARG A 65 -43.24 14.76 46.19
C ARG A 65 -42.15 15.65 45.58
N ALA A 66 -41.80 16.76 46.23
CA ALA A 66 -40.69 17.61 45.82
C ALA A 66 -39.35 16.87 45.84
N GLN A 67 -39.12 16.01 46.85
CA GLN A 67 -37.92 15.17 46.93
C GLN A 67 -37.86 14.15 45.78
N ALA A 68 -38.98 13.50 45.45
CA ALA A 68 -39.05 12.54 44.34
C ALA A 68 -38.81 13.20 42.98
N GLU A 69 -39.37 14.40 42.74
CA GLU A 69 -39.11 15.17 41.52
C GLU A 69 -37.64 15.60 41.41
N MET A 70 -37.01 16.00 42.53
CA MET A 70 -35.60 16.33 42.57
C MET A 70 -34.71 15.11 42.28
N GLN A 71 -35.04 13.94 42.84
CA GLN A 71 -34.32 12.69 42.57
C GLN A 71 -34.43 12.27 41.11
N GLY A 72 -35.63 12.38 40.50
CA GLY A 72 -35.84 12.10 39.08
C GLY A 72 -35.02 13.01 38.16
N ARG A 73 -34.96 14.32 38.46
CA ARG A 73 -34.13 15.28 37.71
C ARG A 73 -32.64 15.00 37.84
N MET A 74 -32.16 14.63 39.04
CA MET A 74 -30.76 14.27 39.25
C MET A 74 -30.37 13.00 38.49
N ALA A 75 -31.24 11.99 38.45
CA ALA A 75 -31.02 10.78 37.65
C ALA A 75 -30.92 11.09 36.15
N ALA A 76 -31.87 11.88 35.62
CA ALA A 76 -31.85 12.30 34.22
C ALA A 76 -30.61 13.15 33.87
N MET A 77 -30.16 14.01 34.79
CA MET A 77 -28.94 14.80 34.61
C MET A 77 -27.68 13.91 34.59
N GLY A 78 -27.63 12.91 35.47
CA GLY A 78 -26.54 11.92 35.49
C GLY A 78 -26.46 11.11 34.19
N GLU A 79 -27.61 10.68 33.68
CA GLU A 79 -27.69 9.93 32.43
C GLU A 79 -27.29 10.77 31.21
N ALA A 80 -27.77 12.02 31.13
CA ALA A 80 -27.41 12.96 30.07
C ALA A 80 -25.91 13.33 30.08
N LEU A 81 -25.31 13.46 31.27
CA LEU A 81 -23.88 13.72 31.39
C LEU A 81 -23.06 12.50 30.97
N SER A 82 -23.49 11.30 31.35
CA SER A 82 -22.84 10.04 30.96
C SER A 82 -22.86 9.82 29.45
N THR A 83 -24.00 10.06 28.80
CA THR A 83 -24.12 9.95 27.33
C THR A 83 -23.23 10.96 26.63
N ARG A 84 -23.25 12.24 27.04
CA ARG A 84 -22.36 13.26 26.46
C ARG A 84 -20.88 12.96 26.67
N GLN A 85 -20.49 12.45 27.84
CA GLN A 85 -19.11 12.05 28.11
C GLN A 85 -18.67 10.89 27.21
N SER A 86 -19.55 9.91 26.98
CA SER A 86 -19.28 8.78 26.07
C SER A 86 -19.13 9.22 24.62
N GLU A 87 -20.02 10.10 24.14
CA GLU A 87 -19.96 10.67 22.79
C GLU A 87 -18.67 11.46 22.57
N LEU A 88 -18.28 12.27 23.55
CA LEU A 88 -17.06 13.07 23.50
C LEU A 88 -15.81 12.18 23.46
N ASN A 89 -15.75 11.14 24.29
CA ASN A 89 -14.67 10.16 24.23
C ASN A 89 -14.60 9.44 22.88
N ARG A 90 -15.75 9.02 22.32
CA ARG A 90 -15.78 8.39 20.98
C ARG A 90 -15.29 9.34 19.88
N ALA A 91 -15.73 10.59 19.91
CA ALA A 91 -15.30 11.60 18.93
C ALA A 91 -13.79 11.90 19.04
N VAL A 92 -13.25 11.94 20.25
CA VAL A 92 -11.81 12.13 20.49
C VAL A 92 -11.00 10.92 20.00
N SER A 93 -11.42 9.69 20.32
CA SER A 93 -10.77 8.47 19.82
C SER A 93 -10.77 8.41 18.29
N GLN A 94 -11.90 8.65 17.64
CA GLN A 94 -11.99 8.65 16.18
C GLN A 94 -11.08 9.71 15.53
N ARG A 95 -10.96 10.90 16.12
CA ARG A 95 -10.02 11.94 15.64
C ARG A 95 -8.57 11.52 15.84
N LEU A 96 -8.23 10.94 16.98
CA LEU A 96 -6.88 10.46 17.28
C LEU A 96 -6.46 9.32 16.34
N ASP A 97 -7.35 8.35 16.08
CA ASP A 97 -7.08 7.26 15.15
C ASP A 97 -6.88 7.77 13.72
N GLY A 98 -7.74 8.69 13.26
CA GLY A 98 -7.61 9.31 11.94
C GLY A 98 -6.33 10.14 11.79
N MET A 99 -5.92 10.86 12.84
CA MET A 99 -4.68 11.63 12.86
C MET A 99 -3.45 10.73 12.90
N SER A 100 -3.47 9.67 13.71
CA SER A 100 -2.40 8.67 13.80
C SER A 100 -2.17 7.98 12.44
N HIS A 101 -3.25 7.57 11.78
CA HIS A 101 -3.15 6.94 10.46
C HIS A 101 -2.53 7.89 9.41
N ARG A 102 -3.00 9.15 9.36
CA ARG A 102 -2.45 10.17 8.44
C ARG A 102 -0.99 10.49 8.73
N LEU A 103 -0.60 10.57 9.99
CA LEU A 103 0.80 10.77 10.36
C LEU A 103 1.65 9.58 9.94
N GLY A 104 1.17 8.34 10.14
CA GLY A 104 1.85 7.13 9.69
C GLY A 104 2.08 7.10 8.18
N THR A 105 1.05 7.40 7.39
CA THR A 105 1.18 7.41 5.92
C THR A 105 2.10 8.53 5.43
N THR A 106 1.96 9.74 5.99
CA THR A 106 2.77 10.90 5.59
C THR A 106 4.24 10.70 5.94
N ILE A 107 4.55 10.18 7.14
CA ILE A 107 5.93 9.87 7.53
C ILE A 107 6.51 8.81 6.59
N THR A 108 5.76 7.76 6.27
CA THR A 108 6.25 6.68 5.40
C THR A 108 6.53 7.18 3.98
N GLU A 109 5.64 8.00 3.42
CA GLU A 109 5.85 8.65 2.11
C GLU A 109 7.03 9.61 2.13
N GLN A 110 7.17 10.41 3.18
CA GLN A 110 8.26 11.36 3.33
C GLN A 110 9.60 10.64 3.53
N THR A 111 9.64 9.55 4.29
CA THR A 111 10.83 8.68 4.42
C THR A 111 11.21 8.09 3.07
N LYS A 112 10.24 7.56 2.30
CA LYS A 112 10.49 7.00 0.97
C LYS A 112 11.03 8.07 0.00
N SER A 113 10.37 9.22 -0.08
CA SER A 113 10.83 10.35 -0.91
C SER A 113 12.22 10.84 -0.52
N THR A 114 12.54 10.83 0.78
CA THR A 114 13.87 11.18 1.28
C THR A 114 14.90 10.13 0.88
N HIS A 115 14.57 8.84 0.99
CA HIS A 115 15.44 7.74 0.57
C HIS A 115 15.73 7.80 -0.94
N ASP A 116 14.71 8.04 -1.76
CA ASP A 116 14.85 8.19 -3.21
C ASP A 116 15.73 9.40 -3.56
N SER A 117 15.55 10.52 -2.84
CA SER A 117 16.38 11.73 -3.01
C SER A 117 17.83 11.49 -2.59
N LEU A 118 18.07 10.77 -1.49
CA LEU A 118 19.42 10.39 -1.05
C LEU A 118 20.08 9.43 -2.05
N ARG A 119 19.33 8.49 -2.63
CA ARG A 119 19.82 7.59 -3.68
C ARG A 119 20.24 8.37 -4.93
N ALA A 120 19.41 9.33 -5.36
CA ALA A 120 19.73 10.21 -6.48
C ALA A 120 20.95 11.11 -6.20
N LEU A 121 21.13 11.57 -4.95
CA LEU A 121 22.32 12.32 -4.55
C LEU A 121 23.57 11.42 -4.53
N GLN A 122 23.48 10.18 -4.06
CA GLN A 122 24.58 9.21 -4.09
C GLN A 122 24.99 8.88 -5.53
N GLU A 123 24.05 8.66 -6.44
CA GLU A 123 24.33 8.46 -7.87
C GLU A 123 25.05 9.68 -8.48
N ARG A 124 24.60 10.90 -8.16
CA ARG A 124 25.28 12.14 -8.61
C ARG A 124 26.68 12.30 -8.02
N LEU A 125 26.87 11.96 -6.74
CA LEU A 125 28.19 12.00 -6.10
C LEU A 125 29.14 10.98 -6.73
N ALA A 126 28.67 9.78 -7.07
CA ALA A 126 29.48 8.78 -7.78
C ALA A 126 29.95 9.28 -9.17
N VAL A 127 29.09 10.00 -9.89
CA VAL A 127 29.47 10.65 -11.17
C VAL A 127 30.50 11.75 -10.94
N ILE A 128 30.37 12.54 -9.87
CA ILE A 128 31.33 13.59 -9.52
C ILE A 128 32.68 13.00 -9.11
N ASP A 129 32.70 11.92 -8.32
CA ASP A 129 33.93 11.20 -7.96
C ASP A 129 34.60 10.58 -9.19
N ALA A 130 33.83 10.03 -10.14
CA ALA A 130 34.35 9.57 -11.41
C ALA A 130 34.95 10.72 -12.24
N ALA A 131 34.29 11.88 -12.27
CA ALA A 131 34.80 13.07 -12.94
C ALA A 131 36.06 13.62 -12.25
N GLN A 132 36.13 13.65 -10.91
CA GLN A 132 37.31 14.07 -10.16
C GLN A 132 38.48 13.10 -10.35
N ASN A 133 38.24 11.78 -10.36
CA ASN A 133 39.26 10.80 -10.70
C ASN A 133 39.77 10.97 -12.14
N ASN A 134 38.89 11.27 -13.10
CA ASN A 134 39.30 11.59 -14.47
C ASN A 134 40.16 12.88 -14.53
N ILE A 135 39.81 13.92 -13.76
CA ILE A 135 40.60 15.16 -13.67
C ILE A 135 41.97 14.91 -12.99
N GLN A 136 42.01 14.12 -11.91
CA GLN A 136 43.27 13.75 -11.25
C GLN A 136 44.15 12.87 -12.15
N THR A 137 43.55 11.99 -12.95
CA THR A 137 44.25 11.17 -13.94
C THR A 137 44.84 12.04 -15.05
N LEU A 138 44.11 13.06 -15.51
CA LEU A 138 44.60 14.04 -16.47
C LEU A 138 45.83 14.82 -15.95
N ALA A 139 45.87 15.13 -14.65
CA ALA A 139 47.02 15.77 -14.00
C ALA A 139 48.20 14.80 -13.76
N LYS A 140 47.93 13.50 -13.60
CA LYS A 140 48.93 12.44 -13.36
C LYS A 140 49.59 11.93 -14.65
N ASP A 141 48.91 12.07 -15.78
CA ASP A 141 49.35 11.64 -17.12
C ASP A 141 50.61 12.37 -17.63
N VAL A 142 50.99 13.51 -17.04
CA VAL A 142 52.25 14.21 -17.36
C VAL A 142 53.47 13.52 -16.70
N VAL A 143 53.29 12.79 -15.60
CA VAL A 143 54.39 12.17 -14.82
C VAL A 143 54.52 10.67 -15.12
N GLY A 144 53.41 9.98 -15.44
CA GLY A 144 53.41 8.54 -15.77
C GLY A 144 54.08 8.20 -17.12
N LEU A 145 54.15 9.16 -18.04
CA LEU A 145 54.83 8.99 -19.33
C LEU A 145 56.35 8.84 -19.21
N GLN A 146 56.99 9.34 -18.15
CA GLN A 146 58.46 9.33 -18.02
C GLN A 146 59.04 7.99 -17.51
N ALA A 147 58.26 7.21 -16.75
CA ALA A 147 58.81 6.08 -15.97
C ALA A 147 58.74 4.70 -16.65
N ILE A 148 58.08 4.57 -17.81
CA ILE A 148 57.84 3.27 -18.51
C ILE A 148 58.61 3.20 -19.87
N LEU A 149 59.58 4.10 -20.09
CA LEU A 149 60.21 4.36 -21.38
C LEU A 149 61.62 3.74 -21.56
N SER A 150 61.74 2.42 -21.66
CA SER A 150 63.02 1.81 -22.11
C SER A 150 62.94 1.02 -23.42
N ASN A 151 61.79 0.44 -23.79
CA ASN A 151 61.66 -0.40 -25.00
C ASN A 151 60.52 0.04 -25.96
N LYS A 152 60.78 0.08 -27.27
CA LYS A 152 59.82 0.46 -28.34
C LYS A 152 58.56 -0.40 -28.33
N GLN A 153 58.68 -1.68 -28.01
CA GLN A 153 57.53 -2.61 -28.01
C GLN A 153 56.61 -2.40 -26.81
N THR A 154 57.18 -2.18 -25.62
CA THR A 154 56.43 -1.89 -24.39
C THR A 154 55.68 -0.55 -24.48
N ARG A 155 56.26 0.42 -25.22
CA ARG A 155 55.61 1.71 -25.51
C ARG A 155 54.38 1.58 -26.40
N GLY A 156 54.48 0.79 -27.48
CA GLY A 156 53.33 0.49 -28.34
C GLY A 156 52.20 -0.21 -27.58
N ALA A 157 52.57 -1.19 -26.74
CA ALA A 157 51.62 -1.91 -25.90
C ALA A 157 50.89 -1.00 -24.89
N PHE A 158 51.56 0.04 -24.36
CA PHE A 158 50.90 1.01 -23.46
C PHE A 158 49.86 1.86 -24.18
N GLY A 159 50.17 2.33 -25.39
CA GLY A 159 49.23 3.11 -26.20
C GLY A 159 48.00 2.29 -26.59
N GLN A 160 48.21 1.05 -27.05
CA GLN A 160 47.15 0.10 -27.36
C GLN A 160 46.32 -0.25 -26.11
N GLY A 161 46.98 -0.58 -25.00
CA GLY A 161 46.30 -0.96 -23.75
C GLY A 161 45.34 0.12 -23.25
N ARG A 162 45.68 1.41 -23.40
CA ARG A 162 44.75 2.50 -23.05
C ARG A 162 43.53 2.54 -23.95
N MET A 163 43.69 2.34 -25.25
CA MET A 163 42.56 2.24 -26.18
C MET A 163 41.67 1.04 -25.82
N GLU A 164 42.28 -0.10 -25.54
CA GLU A 164 41.56 -1.32 -25.14
C GLU A 164 40.76 -1.11 -23.85
N THR A 165 41.34 -0.47 -22.83
CA THR A 165 40.63 -0.13 -21.59
C THR A 165 39.44 0.79 -21.86
N ILE A 166 39.62 1.86 -22.65
CA ILE A 166 38.52 2.78 -23.00
C ILE A 166 37.38 2.04 -23.71
N VAL A 167 37.70 1.16 -24.65
CA VAL A 167 36.70 0.40 -25.40
C VAL A 167 35.99 -0.61 -24.49
N ALA A 168 36.74 -1.36 -23.68
CA ALA A 168 36.19 -2.38 -22.80
C ALA A 168 35.31 -1.81 -21.67
N ASP A 169 35.66 -0.65 -21.13
CA ASP A 169 34.88 0.00 -20.08
C ASP A 169 33.58 0.64 -20.64
N ALA A 170 33.61 1.09 -21.90
CA ALA A 170 32.49 1.81 -22.50
C ALA A 170 31.49 0.90 -23.25
N LEU A 171 31.92 -0.23 -23.80
CA LEU A 171 31.07 -1.14 -24.59
C LEU A 171 30.89 -2.51 -23.92
N PRO A 172 29.70 -3.12 -24.05
CA PRO A 172 29.48 -4.47 -23.55
C PRO A 172 30.29 -5.50 -24.36
N LEU A 173 30.62 -6.62 -23.71
CA LEU A 173 31.25 -7.78 -24.35
C LEU A 173 30.43 -8.22 -25.57
N GLY A 174 31.10 -8.35 -26.72
CA GLY A 174 30.50 -8.69 -28.01
C GLY A 174 30.15 -7.51 -28.92
N ALA A 175 30.20 -6.27 -28.42
CA ALA A 175 30.08 -5.07 -29.26
C ALA A 175 31.42 -4.58 -29.83
N TYR A 176 32.52 -5.21 -29.45
CA TYR A 176 33.86 -4.92 -29.96
C TYR A 176 34.69 -6.20 -30.05
N GLY A 177 35.76 -6.17 -30.84
CA GLY A 177 36.73 -7.25 -30.97
C GLY A 177 38.14 -6.68 -31.13
N PHE A 178 39.07 -7.18 -30.33
CA PHE A 178 40.50 -6.82 -30.42
C PHE A 178 41.23 -7.76 -31.37
N GLN A 179 42.13 -7.21 -32.18
CA GLN A 179 43.00 -7.98 -33.11
C GLN A 179 42.22 -8.92 -34.07
N THR A 180 41.00 -8.52 -34.44
CA THR A 180 40.12 -9.23 -35.37
C THR A 180 40.79 -9.37 -36.74
N MET A 181 40.73 -10.56 -37.34
CA MET A 181 41.30 -10.78 -38.68
C MET A 181 40.30 -10.33 -39.76
N LEU A 182 40.74 -9.43 -40.64
CA LEU A 182 40.00 -9.01 -41.83
C LEU A 182 40.22 -10.01 -42.98
N SER A 183 39.40 -9.93 -44.03
CA SER A 183 39.46 -10.81 -45.21
C SER A 183 40.81 -10.81 -45.93
N ASN A 184 41.53 -9.68 -45.87
CA ASN A 184 42.86 -9.51 -46.46
C ASN A 184 44.01 -10.03 -45.56
N GLY A 185 43.69 -10.67 -44.42
CA GLY A 185 44.66 -11.20 -43.47
C GLY A 185 45.31 -10.15 -42.55
N THR A 186 44.91 -8.88 -42.66
CA THR A 186 45.36 -7.82 -41.75
C THR A 186 44.55 -7.82 -40.45
N ARG A 187 45.13 -7.25 -39.39
CA ARG A 187 44.54 -7.21 -38.05
C ARG A 187 44.66 -5.79 -37.50
N PRO A 188 43.56 -5.02 -37.47
CA PRO A 188 43.54 -3.77 -36.72
C PRO A 188 43.55 -4.05 -35.21
N ASP A 189 43.92 -3.03 -34.42
CA ASP A 189 43.99 -3.18 -32.98
C ASP A 189 42.61 -3.40 -32.35
N CYS A 190 41.58 -2.71 -32.86
CA CYS A 190 40.20 -2.87 -32.40
C CYS A 190 39.19 -2.68 -33.54
N THR A 191 38.09 -3.42 -33.43
CA THR A 191 36.90 -3.31 -34.27
C THR A 191 35.68 -3.11 -33.38
N ILE A 192 34.83 -2.13 -33.70
CA ILE A 192 33.58 -1.85 -32.97
C ILE A 192 32.40 -2.18 -33.88
N ALA A 193 31.47 -2.98 -33.37
CA ALA A 193 30.24 -3.33 -34.06
C ALA A 193 29.34 -2.10 -34.20
N MET A 194 28.87 -1.87 -35.42
CA MET A 194 27.95 -0.77 -35.74
C MET A 194 26.49 -1.24 -35.69
N PRO A 195 25.54 -0.33 -35.43
CA PRO A 195 24.11 -0.66 -35.40
C PRO A 195 23.61 -1.18 -36.76
N ASN A 196 22.49 -1.90 -36.74
CA ASN A 196 21.79 -2.43 -37.92
C ASN A 196 22.60 -3.41 -38.78
N GLY A 197 23.61 -4.07 -38.20
CA GLY A 197 24.52 -4.94 -38.95
C GLY A 197 25.38 -4.18 -39.96
N ALA A 198 25.54 -2.86 -39.79
CA ALA A 198 26.46 -2.09 -40.59
C ALA A 198 27.90 -2.60 -40.36
N PRO A 199 28.79 -2.43 -41.35
CA PRO A 199 30.20 -2.83 -41.23
C PRO A 199 30.84 -2.29 -39.93
N PRO A 200 31.73 -3.02 -39.26
CA PRO A 200 32.40 -2.54 -38.06
C PRO A 200 33.29 -1.31 -38.32
N LEU A 201 33.38 -0.44 -37.32
CA LEU A 201 34.33 0.66 -37.27
C LEU A 201 35.70 0.14 -36.83
N VAL A 202 36.75 0.50 -37.55
CA VAL A 202 38.12 0.08 -37.24
C VAL A 202 38.84 1.17 -36.45
N ILE A 203 39.57 0.78 -35.41
CA ILE A 203 40.45 1.64 -34.62
C ILE A 203 41.86 1.02 -34.60
N ASP A 204 42.87 1.84 -34.88
CA ASP A 204 44.28 1.46 -34.82
C ASP A 204 45.08 2.49 -34.01
N ALA A 205 45.91 2.01 -33.09
CA ALA A 205 46.66 2.81 -32.13
C ALA A 205 48.12 2.93 -32.58
N LYS A 206 48.38 3.70 -33.63
CA LYS A 206 49.73 3.99 -34.14
C LYS A 206 50.15 5.43 -33.85
N PHE A 207 51.16 5.60 -32.99
CA PHE A 207 51.70 6.92 -32.70
C PHE A 207 53.24 6.96 -32.72
N PRO A 208 53.88 7.84 -33.54
CA PRO A 208 55.34 7.94 -33.64
C PRO A 208 55.93 8.74 -32.47
N LEU A 209 55.96 8.10 -31.29
CA LEU A 209 56.45 8.67 -30.03
C LEU A 209 57.89 9.19 -30.09
N GLU A 210 58.75 8.56 -30.89
CA GLU A 210 60.19 8.87 -30.92
C GLU A 210 60.46 10.24 -31.53
N ALA A 211 59.96 10.49 -32.74
CA ALA A 211 60.07 11.79 -33.39
C ALA A 211 59.36 12.88 -32.58
N TRP A 212 58.25 12.54 -31.93
CA TRP A 212 57.53 13.45 -31.01
C TRP A 212 58.37 13.86 -29.80
N ASN A 213 59.00 12.91 -29.11
CA ASN A 213 59.82 13.20 -27.94
C ASN A 213 61.00 14.10 -28.31
N ILE A 214 61.68 13.81 -29.42
CA ILE A 214 62.78 14.64 -29.93
C ILE A 214 62.26 16.05 -30.29
N PHE A 215 61.11 16.16 -30.95
CA PHE A 215 60.50 17.45 -31.28
C PHE A 215 60.24 18.30 -30.02
N ARG A 216 59.69 17.67 -28.97
CA ARG A 216 59.35 18.34 -27.71
C ARG A 216 60.58 18.72 -26.87
N GLU A 217 61.60 17.87 -26.84
CA GLU A 217 62.79 18.04 -25.98
C GLU A 217 63.89 18.86 -26.67
N ALA A 218 63.81 19.06 -27.98
CA ALA A 218 64.78 19.82 -28.75
C ALA A 218 64.80 21.30 -28.35
N THR A 219 65.88 21.72 -27.69
CA THR A 219 66.20 23.12 -27.40
C THR A 219 66.70 23.88 -28.63
N ASP A 220 67.37 23.17 -29.55
CA ASP A 220 67.82 23.71 -30.84
C ASP A 220 66.67 23.76 -31.87
N ALA A 221 66.52 24.90 -32.54
CA ALA A 221 65.47 25.14 -33.53
C ALA A 221 65.60 24.23 -34.78
N ASP A 222 66.81 23.91 -35.22
CA ASP A 222 67.03 23.06 -36.39
C ASP A 222 66.73 21.58 -36.07
N ILE A 223 67.11 21.13 -34.88
CA ILE A 223 66.76 19.79 -34.38
C ILE A 223 65.24 19.67 -34.25
N ARG A 224 64.59 20.69 -33.67
CA ARG A 224 63.13 20.73 -33.54
C ARG A 224 62.44 20.69 -34.91
N ARG A 225 62.89 21.49 -35.87
CA ARG A 225 62.33 21.50 -37.22
C ARG A 225 62.46 20.15 -37.90
N ASN A 226 63.63 19.51 -37.83
CA ASN A 226 63.88 18.21 -38.44
C ASN A 226 63.04 17.10 -37.80
N ALA A 227 62.94 17.09 -36.47
CA ALA A 227 62.11 16.15 -35.73
C ALA A 227 60.62 16.33 -36.05
N GLY A 228 60.14 17.56 -36.16
CA GLY A 228 58.76 17.84 -36.58
C GLY A 228 58.47 17.36 -38.00
N GLN A 229 59.40 17.54 -38.94
CA GLN A 229 59.25 16.99 -40.29
C GLN A 229 59.24 15.45 -40.31
N GLN A 230 60.05 14.82 -39.46
CA GLN A 230 60.05 13.37 -39.33
C GLN A 230 58.73 12.87 -38.74
N PHE A 231 58.28 13.49 -37.64
CA PHE A 231 57.00 13.19 -36.99
C PHE A 231 55.82 13.29 -37.97
N ARG A 232 55.80 14.36 -38.77
CA ARG A 232 54.83 14.55 -39.85
C ARG A 232 54.85 13.38 -40.84
N ARG A 233 56.02 13.01 -41.35
CA ARG A 233 56.16 11.91 -42.31
C ARG A 233 55.67 10.58 -41.72
N ASP A 234 56.03 10.30 -40.47
CA ASP A 234 55.65 9.06 -39.80
C ASP A 234 54.13 8.97 -39.61
N LEU A 235 53.47 10.07 -39.21
CA LEU A 235 52.00 10.12 -39.15
C LEU A 235 51.35 9.93 -40.52
N GLU A 236 51.87 10.58 -41.57
CA GLU A 236 51.36 10.42 -42.93
C GLU A 236 51.49 8.97 -43.44
N VAL A 237 52.58 8.28 -43.09
CA VAL A 237 52.75 6.85 -43.39
C VAL A 237 51.72 6.01 -42.64
N HIS A 238 51.49 6.26 -41.34
CA HIS A 238 50.48 5.53 -40.58
C HIS A 238 49.06 5.75 -41.11
N ILE A 239 48.71 6.98 -41.47
CA ILE A 239 47.43 7.30 -42.12
C ILE A 239 47.29 6.50 -43.41
N LYS A 240 48.29 6.51 -44.28
CA LYS A 240 48.25 5.76 -45.54
C LYS A 240 48.08 4.26 -45.28
N ASP A 241 48.88 3.70 -44.38
CA ASP A 241 48.83 2.29 -44.00
C ASP A 241 47.45 1.85 -43.51
N ILE A 242 46.83 2.64 -42.63
CA ILE A 242 45.49 2.36 -42.08
C ILE A 242 44.45 2.41 -43.20
N SER A 243 44.53 3.41 -44.08
CA SER A 243 43.58 3.58 -45.18
C SER A 243 43.65 2.41 -46.16
N GLU A 244 44.85 1.97 -46.52
CA GLU A 244 45.07 0.89 -47.49
C GLU A 244 44.77 -0.50 -46.90
N LYS A 245 45.09 -0.73 -45.61
CA LYS A 245 44.94 -2.05 -44.98
C LYS A 245 43.52 -2.30 -44.48
N TYR A 246 42.85 -1.28 -43.95
CA TYR A 246 41.63 -1.50 -43.17
C TYR A 246 40.36 -0.94 -43.79
N LEU A 247 40.42 -0.04 -44.78
CA LEU A 247 39.20 0.45 -45.45
C LEU A 247 38.80 -0.49 -46.59
N ILE A 248 38.12 -1.57 -46.24
CA ILE A 248 37.65 -2.60 -47.18
C ILE A 248 36.15 -2.39 -47.44
N HIS A 249 35.80 -2.13 -48.71
CA HIS A 249 34.42 -1.83 -49.08
C HIS A 249 33.47 -3.00 -48.76
N GLY A 250 32.41 -2.72 -48.00
CA GLY A 250 31.40 -3.71 -47.60
C GLY A 250 31.79 -4.55 -46.38
N GLU A 251 33.04 -4.51 -45.94
CA GLU A 251 33.52 -5.26 -44.77
C GLU A 251 33.80 -4.35 -43.57
N THR A 252 34.31 -3.14 -43.79
CA THR A 252 34.57 -2.15 -42.74
C THR A 252 33.84 -0.84 -43.04
N GLN A 253 33.69 0.01 -42.03
CA GLN A 253 33.20 1.37 -42.24
C GLN A 253 34.07 2.12 -43.26
N GLU A 254 33.45 3.10 -43.93
CA GLU A 254 34.16 3.97 -44.86
C GLU A 254 35.19 4.88 -44.16
N THR A 255 35.04 5.04 -42.84
CA THR A 255 35.94 5.80 -41.98
C THR A 255 36.61 4.89 -40.96
N ALA A 256 37.88 5.15 -40.65
CA ALA A 256 38.63 4.49 -39.58
C ALA A 256 39.19 5.52 -38.58
N PHE A 257 39.47 5.09 -37.36
CA PHE A 257 40.03 5.93 -36.32
C PHE A 257 41.51 5.64 -36.10
N LEU A 258 42.31 6.70 -36.09
CA LEU A 258 43.69 6.69 -35.63
C LEU A 258 43.73 7.18 -34.19
N PHE A 259 43.99 6.27 -33.26
CA PHE A 259 44.03 6.60 -31.83
C PHE A 259 45.38 7.19 -31.42
N VAL A 260 45.33 8.40 -30.89
CA VAL A 260 46.49 9.10 -30.30
C VAL A 260 46.37 9.02 -28.79
N PRO A 261 47.33 8.39 -28.08
CA PRO A 261 47.16 8.08 -26.67
C PRO A 261 46.98 9.30 -25.76
N SER A 262 47.47 10.50 -26.10
CA SER A 262 47.46 11.65 -25.19
C SER A 262 46.72 12.85 -25.76
N GLU A 263 45.94 13.52 -24.90
CA GLU A 263 45.24 14.77 -25.23
C GLU A 263 46.19 15.89 -25.64
N SER A 264 47.30 16.05 -24.92
CA SER A 264 48.31 17.07 -25.21
C SER A 264 48.91 16.85 -26.60
N ILE A 265 49.18 15.59 -26.94
CA ILE A 265 49.71 15.23 -28.26
C ILE A 265 48.66 15.48 -29.35
N PHE A 266 47.41 15.11 -29.10
CA PHE A 266 46.31 15.37 -30.02
C PHE A 266 46.14 16.86 -30.32
N ALA A 267 46.19 17.73 -29.29
CA ALA A 267 46.11 19.18 -29.44
C ALA A 267 47.25 19.72 -30.30
N GLU A 268 48.47 19.28 -30.02
CA GLU A 268 49.68 19.68 -30.74
C GLU A 268 49.67 19.29 -32.22
N ILE A 269 49.12 18.11 -32.55
CA ILE A 269 48.90 17.69 -33.95
C ILE A 269 47.97 18.68 -34.66
N HIS A 270 46.90 19.12 -34.00
CA HIS A 270 45.93 20.04 -34.59
C HIS A 270 46.47 21.47 -34.70
N GLU A 271 47.31 21.90 -33.77
CA GLU A 271 47.90 23.24 -33.76
C GLU A 271 49.05 23.38 -34.76
N HIS A 272 50.00 22.43 -34.78
CA HIS A 272 51.24 22.56 -35.55
C HIS A 272 51.26 21.75 -36.85
N PHE A 273 50.39 20.75 -36.99
CA PHE A 273 50.40 19.79 -38.10
C PHE A 273 49.05 19.68 -38.82
N GLU A 274 48.32 20.80 -38.98
CA GLU A 274 47.01 20.85 -39.65
C GLU A 274 47.01 20.15 -41.02
N GLY A 275 48.09 20.27 -41.79
CA GLY A 275 48.22 19.61 -43.10
C GLY A 275 48.15 18.08 -43.02
N VAL A 276 48.55 17.47 -41.91
CA VAL A 276 48.40 16.02 -41.66
C VAL A 276 46.96 15.69 -41.32
N VAL A 277 46.30 16.50 -40.50
CA VAL A 277 44.88 16.34 -40.13
C VAL A 277 44.01 16.36 -41.39
N GLN A 278 44.23 17.33 -42.28
CA GLN A 278 43.49 17.42 -43.54
C GLN A 278 43.75 16.20 -44.45
N LYS A 279 45.00 15.70 -44.49
CA LYS A 279 45.32 14.47 -45.24
C LYS A 279 44.62 13.25 -44.64
N ALA A 280 44.58 13.13 -43.31
CA ALA A 280 43.86 12.07 -42.61
C ALA A 280 42.38 12.09 -43.00
N GLN A 281 41.73 13.24 -42.92
CA GLN A 281 40.32 13.39 -43.26
C GLN A 281 40.03 13.03 -44.73
N ARG A 282 40.90 13.44 -45.67
CA ARG A 282 40.77 13.05 -47.09
C ARG A 282 40.97 11.55 -47.31
N ALA A 283 41.80 10.91 -46.50
CA ALA A 283 41.98 9.45 -46.49
C ALA A 283 40.87 8.71 -45.70
N ARG A 284 39.83 9.43 -45.25
CA ARG A 284 38.74 8.93 -44.39
C ARG A 284 39.24 8.35 -43.07
N ILE A 285 40.25 8.99 -42.50
CA ILE A 285 40.81 8.66 -41.19
C ILE A 285 40.58 9.83 -40.26
N VAL A 286 39.94 9.54 -39.13
CA VAL A 286 39.73 10.53 -38.07
C VAL A 286 40.75 10.27 -36.98
N ILE A 287 41.54 11.30 -36.68
CA ILE A 287 42.47 11.25 -35.54
C ILE A 287 41.64 11.47 -34.28
N VAL A 288 41.75 10.56 -33.31
CA VAL A 288 40.96 10.60 -32.08
C VAL A 288 41.88 10.53 -30.86
N SER A 289 41.54 11.30 -29.84
CA SER A 289 42.16 11.25 -28.51
C SER A 289 41.34 10.37 -27.56
N PRO A 290 41.83 10.02 -26.35
CA PRO A 290 41.04 9.36 -25.32
C PRO A 290 39.63 9.91 -25.11
N SER A 291 39.49 11.22 -24.95
CA SER A 291 38.17 11.83 -24.67
C SER A 291 37.26 11.75 -25.89
N LEU A 292 37.81 11.96 -27.09
CA LEU A 292 37.03 11.93 -28.32
C LEU A 292 36.63 10.51 -28.69
N LEU A 293 37.49 9.52 -28.43
CA LEU A 293 37.17 8.10 -28.56
C LEU A 293 36.03 7.72 -27.61
N MET A 294 36.12 8.10 -26.34
CA MET A 294 35.07 7.86 -25.34
C MET A 294 33.72 8.43 -25.81
N LEU A 295 33.71 9.69 -26.27
CA LEU A 295 32.50 10.34 -26.78
C LEU A 295 31.95 9.63 -28.02
N SER A 296 32.82 9.26 -28.95
CA SER A 296 32.41 8.55 -30.17
C SER A 296 31.78 7.20 -29.84
N ILE A 297 32.34 6.48 -28.88
CA ILE A 297 31.79 5.21 -28.39
C ILE A 297 30.44 5.43 -27.71
N GLN A 298 30.29 6.46 -26.88
CA GLN A 298 29.00 6.79 -26.25
C GLN A 298 27.91 7.07 -27.29
N VAL A 299 28.24 7.76 -28.38
CA VAL A 299 27.32 7.99 -29.50
C VAL A 299 26.94 6.66 -30.15
N ILE A 300 27.91 5.79 -30.44
CA ILE A 300 27.64 4.45 -31.00
C ILE A 300 26.74 3.64 -30.05
N GLN A 301 27.01 3.67 -28.75
CA GLN A 301 26.25 2.96 -27.73
C GLN A 301 24.80 3.47 -27.63
N ALA A 302 24.58 4.78 -27.70
CA ALA A 302 23.25 5.38 -27.70
C ALA A 302 22.42 4.87 -28.89
N VAL A 303 23.03 4.78 -30.07
CA VAL A 303 22.36 4.25 -31.27
C VAL A 303 22.12 2.74 -31.17
N LEU A 304 23.09 1.98 -30.64
CA LEU A 304 22.93 0.52 -30.41
C LEU A 304 21.82 0.22 -29.39
N LYS A 305 21.66 1.04 -28.35
CA LYS A 305 20.60 0.89 -27.34
C LYS A 305 19.22 1.15 -27.94
N ASP A 306 19.08 2.14 -28.82
CA ASP A 306 17.82 2.40 -29.53
C ASP A 306 17.36 1.18 -30.34
N GLN A 307 18.29 0.49 -31.02
CA GLN A 307 17.97 -0.71 -31.79
C GLN A 307 17.52 -1.88 -30.90
N ARG A 308 18.27 -2.20 -29.84
CA ARG A 308 17.85 -3.28 -28.92
C ARG A 308 16.48 -3.01 -28.31
N MET A 309 16.19 -1.75 -27.97
CA MET A 309 14.89 -1.36 -27.44
C MET A 309 13.75 -1.56 -28.46
N ARG A 310 14.00 -1.29 -29.75
CA ARG A 310 13.04 -1.54 -30.84
C ARG A 310 12.78 -3.04 -31.06
N GLU A 311 13.83 -3.86 -31.05
CA GLU A 311 13.69 -5.32 -31.18
C GLU A 311 12.88 -5.92 -30.02
N GLN A 312 13.12 -5.47 -28.80
CA GLN A 312 12.37 -5.93 -27.62
C GLN A 312 10.90 -5.47 -27.64
N ALA A 313 10.59 -4.32 -28.24
CA ALA A 313 9.21 -3.84 -28.35
C ALA A 313 8.31 -4.82 -29.13
N HIS A 314 8.83 -5.46 -30.17
CA HIS A 314 8.09 -6.48 -30.93
C HIS A 314 7.84 -7.75 -30.12
N LEU A 315 8.81 -8.18 -29.31
CA LEU A 315 8.64 -9.33 -28.41
C LEU A 315 7.58 -9.04 -27.34
N ILE A 316 7.62 -7.84 -26.74
CA ILE A 316 6.62 -7.42 -25.76
C ILE A 316 5.22 -7.37 -26.38
N GLN A 317 5.07 -6.86 -27.61
CA GLN A 317 3.78 -6.85 -28.31
C GLN A 317 3.22 -8.27 -28.51
N GLY A 318 4.08 -9.24 -28.86
CA GLY A 318 3.69 -10.64 -28.97
C GLY A 318 3.20 -11.22 -27.63
N GLU A 319 3.94 -10.96 -26.56
CA GLU A 319 3.60 -11.46 -25.23
C GLU A 319 2.32 -10.82 -24.66
N VAL A 320 2.10 -9.54 -24.95
CA VAL A 320 0.85 -8.84 -24.60
C VAL A 320 -0.34 -9.43 -25.35
N ALA A 321 -0.18 -9.81 -26.63
CA ALA A 321 -1.25 -10.46 -27.40
C ALA A 321 -1.63 -11.83 -26.81
N LEU A 322 -0.63 -12.63 -26.40
CA LEU A 322 -0.87 -13.90 -25.71
C LEU A 322 -1.60 -13.71 -24.38
N LEU A 323 -1.16 -12.73 -23.58
CA LEU A 323 -1.82 -12.38 -22.31
C LEU A 323 -3.28 -11.96 -22.51
N MET A 324 -3.59 -11.23 -23.58
CA MET A 324 -4.97 -10.84 -23.92
C MET A 324 -5.83 -12.06 -24.28
N ASP A 325 -5.28 -13.05 -25.00
CA ASP A 325 -6.00 -14.32 -25.27
C ASP A 325 -6.29 -15.08 -23.97
N ASP A 326 -5.32 -15.16 -23.07
CA ASP A 326 -5.49 -15.79 -21.76
C ASP A 326 -6.53 -15.08 -20.90
N LEU A 327 -6.56 -13.74 -20.91
CA LEU A 327 -7.60 -12.96 -20.25
C LEU A 327 -8.99 -13.24 -20.84
N GLY A 328 -9.10 -13.38 -22.16
CA GLY A 328 -10.33 -13.78 -22.83
C GLY A 328 -10.82 -15.15 -22.37
N ARG A 329 -9.93 -16.14 -22.31
CA ARG A 329 -10.24 -17.48 -21.79
C ARG A 329 -10.66 -17.46 -20.33
N LEU A 330 -10.07 -16.60 -19.51
CA LEU A 330 -10.45 -16.42 -18.12
C LEU A 330 -11.85 -15.79 -17.99
N ASP A 331 -12.18 -14.78 -18.79
CA ASP A 331 -13.53 -14.18 -18.80
C ASP A 331 -14.59 -15.22 -19.17
N ASP A 332 -14.34 -16.02 -20.21
CA ASP A 332 -15.23 -17.10 -20.64
C ASP A 332 -15.48 -18.14 -19.53
N ARG A 333 -14.42 -18.57 -18.84
CA ARG A 333 -14.53 -19.50 -17.70
C ARG A 333 -15.32 -18.87 -16.55
N THR A 334 -15.10 -17.59 -16.28
CA THR A 334 -15.80 -16.85 -15.22
C THR A 334 -17.29 -16.69 -15.54
N ARG A 335 -17.65 -16.41 -16.80
CA ARG A 335 -19.05 -16.37 -17.27
C ARG A 335 -19.75 -17.72 -17.16
N LYS A 336 -19.06 -18.81 -17.51
CA LYS A 336 -19.58 -20.17 -17.33
C LYS A 336 -19.83 -20.46 -15.85
N LEU A 337 -18.89 -20.12 -14.99
CA LEU A 337 -19.04 -20.27 -13.54
C LEU A 337 -20.23 -19.46 -13.00
N GLN A 338 -20.39 -18.20 -13.42
CA GLN A 338 -21.54 -17.37 -13.06
C GLN A 338 -22.86 -18.05 -13.46
N SER A 339 -22.93 -18.62 -14.66
CA SER A 339 -24.11 -19.33 -15.15
C SER A 339 -24.45 -20.55 -14.29
N HIS A 340 -23.43 -21.32 -13.87
CA HIS A 340 -23.61 -22.45 -12.96
C HIS A 340 -24.09 -22.01 -11.57
N PHE A 341 -23.60 -20.89 -11.04
CA PHE A 341 -24.08 -20.33 -9.78
C PHE A 341 -25.55 -19.92 -9.85
N MET A 342 -25.98 -19.28 -10.95
CA MET A 342 -27.40 -18.95 -11.15
C MET A 342 -28.29 -20.20 -11.22
N ALA A 343 -27.81 -21.27 -11.87
CA ALA A 343 -28.52 -22.54 -11.90
C ALA A 343 -28.64 -23.15 -10.48
N ALA A 344 -27.54 -23.20 -9.73
CA ALA A 344 -27.54 -23.70 -8.36
C ALA A 344 -28.47 -22.87 -7.43
N GLN A 345 -28.48 -21.54 -7.59
CA GLN A 345 -29.39 -20.67 -6.86
C GLN A 345 -30.86 -21.01 -7.14
N LYS A 346 -31.21 -21.26 -8.40
CA LYS A 346 -32.55 -21.67 -8.80
C LYS A 346 -32.93 -23.03 -8.21
N ASP A 347 -32.00 -23.97 -8.15
CA ASP A 347 -32.23 -25.28 -7.54
C ASP A 347 -32.49 -25.15 -6.03
N VAL A 348 -31.72 -24.32 -5.33
CA VAL A 348 -31.95 -24.02 -3.91
C VAL A 348 -33.34 -23.42 -3.67
N GLU A 349 -33.79 -22.49 -4.53
CA GLU A 349 -35.12 -21.89 -4.44
C GLU A 349 -36.24 -22.93 -4.60
N GLN A 350 -36.08 -23.90 -5.50
CA GLN A 350 -37.03 -25.00 -5.67
C GLN A 350 -37.05 -25.95 -4.47
N ILE A 351 -35.89 -26.22 -3.86
CA ILE A 351 -35.78 -27.03 -2.63
C ILE A 351 -36.52 -26.33 -1.49
N LEU A 352 -36.28 -25.03 -1.28
CA LEU A 352 -36.96 -24.24 -0.26
C LEU A 352 -38.48 -24.26 -0.44
N THR A 353 -38.96 -24.03 -1.67
CA THR A 353 -40.39 -24.10 -2.01
C THR A 353 -41.00 -25.47 -1.70
N SER A 354 -40.27 -26.55 -2.00
CA SER A 354 -40.73 -27.91 -1.73
C SER A 354 -40.76 -28.23 -0.23
N SER A 355 -39.76 -27.75 0.51
CA SER A 355 -39.67 -27.86 1.97
C SER A 355 -40.83 -27.13 2.65
N ASP A 356 -41.17 -25.93 2.19
CA ASP A 356 -42.34 -25.17 2.67
C ASP A 356 -43.66 -25.90 2.42
N LYS A 357 -43.83 -26.50 1.23
CA LYS A 357 -45.01 -27.32 0.92
C LYS A 357 -45.10 -28.54 1.84
N LEU A 358 -43.97 -29.22 2.11
CA LEU A 358 -43.91 -30.34 3.03
C LEU A 358 -44.27 -29.92 4.47
N ASN A 359 -43.71 -28.81 4.96
CA ASN A 359 -44.06 -28.26 6.28
C ASN A 359 -45.56 -27.96 6.40
N ARG A 360 -46.16 -27.31 5.39
CA ARG A 360 -47.61 -27.04 5.38
C ARG A 360 -48.44 -28.32 5.37
N ARG A 361 -48.01 -29.36 4.65
CA ARG A 361 -48.71 -30.65 4.61
C ARG A 361 -48.55 -31.40 5.93
N GLY A 362 -47.36 -31.39 6.53
CA GLY A 362 -47.11 -31.97 7.86
C GLY A 362 -47.97 -31.31 8.94
N ALA A 363 -48.07 -29.98 8.93
CA ALA A 363 -48.95 -29.25 9.85
C ALA A 363 -50.44 -29.63 9.69
N LYS A 364 -50.90 -29.88 8.45
CA LYS A 364 -52.27 -30.38 8.21
C LYS A 364 -52.50 -31.80 8.72
N ILE A 365 -51.51 -32.68 8.58
CA ILE A 365 -51.60 -34.06 9.10
C ILE A 365 -51.66 -34.05 10.63
N GLY A 366 -50.80 -33.25 11.28
CA GLY A 366 -50.84 -33.09 12.74
C GLY A 366 -52.15 -32.49 13.26
N ALA A 367 -52.83 -31.66 12.47
CA ALA A 367 -54.16 -31.14 12.81
C ALA A 367 -55.29 -32.18 12.66
N LEU A 368 -55.14 -33.16 11.76
CA LEU A 368 -56.11 -34.23 11.53
C LEU A 368 -56.02 -35.35 12.59
N GLU A 369 -54.87 -35.57 13.22
CA GLU A 369 -54.71 -36.55 14.30
C GLU A 369 -55.30 -36.10 15.66
N LEU A 370 -55.68 -34.83 15.80
CA LEU A 370 -56.31 -34.29 17.02
C LEU A 370 -57.85 -34.37 17.03
N GLU A 371 -58.48 -34.80 15.94
CA GLU A 371 -59.92 -35.05 15.85
C GLU A 371 -60.19 -36.52 15.50
N ALA A 372 -60.14 -37.41 16.49
CA ALA A 372 -60.70 -38.76 16.39
C ALA A 372 -61.71 -39.02 17.55
N PRO A 373 -62.98 -39.35 17.25
CA PRO A 373 -63.97 -39.71 18.25
C PRO A 373 -63.88 -41.18 18.69
N ALA A 374 -64.45 -41.46 19.87
CA ALA A 374 -64.47 -42.73 20.61
C ALA A 374 -65.35 -43.84 19.95
N PRO A 375 -65.34 -45.10 20.46
CA PRO A 375 -65.36 -46.32 19.65
C PRO A 375 -66.74 -47.00 19.47
N HIS A 376 -66.90 -47.75 18.38
CA HIS A 376 -67.83 -48.87 18.27
C HIS A 376 -67.24 -50.03 17.43
N SER A 377 -67.42 -51.25 17.94
CA SER A 377 -67.21 -52.57 17.31
C SER A 377 -68.49 -53.41 17.53
N PRO A 378 -68.69 -54.60 16.91
CA PRO A 378 -68.16 -55.15 15.67
C PRO A 378 -69.26 -55.78 14.75
N GLY A 379 -68.92 -56.12 13.50
CA GLY A 379 -69.76 -56.93 12.61
C GLY A 379 -68.94 -57.66 11.55
N ILE A 380 -69.07 -58.99 11.55
CA ILE A 380 -68.29 -60.01 10.85
C ILE A 380 -68.68 -60.12 9.37
N GLU A 381 -67.72 -60.34 8.45
CA GLU A 381 -67.79 -61.41 7.42
C GLU A 381 -66.51 -61.56 6.58
N ALA A 382 -66.41 -62.75 5.95
CA ALA A 382 -65.22 -63.54 5.71
C ALA A 382 -64.43 -63.26 4.41
N HIS A 383 -63.15 -63.64 4.48
CA HIS A 383 -62.11 -63.82 3.45
C HIS A 383 -62.31 -65.12 2.60
N PRO A 384 -61.47 -65.54 1.59
CA PRO A 384 -60.27 -64.99 0.89
C PRO A 384 -60.23 -65.42 -0.64
N PRO A 385 -59.09 -65.69 -1.37
CA PRO A 385 -57.65 -65.32 -1.28
C PRO A 385 -56.93 -64.80 -2.58
N THR A 386 -55.83 -64.07 -2.35
CA THR A 386 -54.50 -63.93 -3.03
C THR A 386 -54.29 -64.24 -4.53
N VAL A 387 -53.51 -63.40 -5.24
CA VAL A 387 -52.15 -63.71 -5.81
C VAL A 387 -51.31 -62.41 -6.01
N SER A 388 -50.03 -62.48 -5.67
CA SER A 388 -48.92 -61.53 -5.86
C SER A 388 -48.32 -61.50 -7.27
N HIS A 389 -47.66 -60.39 -7.67
CA HIS A 389 -46.40 -60.26 -8.49
C HIS A 389 -46.30 -58.78 -8.92
N GLY A 390 -45.18 -58.06 -9.01
CA GLY A 390 -43.76 -58.31 -8.82
C GLY A 390 -43.04 -56.95 -9.04
N VAL A 391 -41.94 -56.72 -8.33
CA VAL A 391 -41.12 -55.50 -8.36
C VAL A 391 -40.12 -55.57 -9.52
N GLU A 392 -39.96 -54.50 -10.31
CA GLU A 392 -38.76 -54.29 -11.12
C GLU A 392 -38.08 -52.97 -10.75
N SER A 393 -36.86 -53.10 -10.21
CA SER A 393 -35.89 -52.04 -9.99
C SER A 393 -34.86 -52.08 -11.13
N ARG A 394 -34.61 -50.95 -11.78
CA ARG A 394 -33.51 -50.79 -12.74
C ARG A 394 -32.58 -49.65 -12.31
N THR A 395 -31.60 -50.03 -11.50
CA THR A 395 -30.36 -49.29 -11.27
C THR A 395 -29.46 -49.39 -12.50
N GLY A 396 -29.23 -48.27 -13.18
CA GLY A 396 -28.27 -48.16 -14.29
C GLY A 396 -26.88 -47.81 -13.78
N LEU A 397 -25.90 -48.66 -14.08
CA LEU A 397 -24.49 -48.51 -13.72
C LEU A 397 -23.80 -47.35 -14.46
N LEU A 398 -23.08 -46.51 -13.71
CA LEU A 398 -22.04 -45.60 -14.21
C LEU A 398 -20.76 -46.39 -14.56
N LYS A 399 -20.24 -46.23 -15.78
CA LYS A 399 -18.89 -46.66 -16.16
C LYS A 399 -17.90 -45.51 -15.96
N LEU A 400 -17.00 -45.65 -14.99
CA LEU A 400 -15.76 -44.87 -14.92
C LEU A 400 -14.87 -45.24 -16.11
N ARG A 401 -14.29 -44.24 -16.77
CA ARG A 401 -13.21 -44.41 -17.75
C ARG A 401 -11.93 -43.87 -17.12
N VAL A 402 -11.00 -44.77 -16.82
CA VAL A 402 -9.61 -44.46 -16.46
C VAL A 402 -8.91 -43.99 -17.74
N VAL A 403 -8.20 -42.89 -17.66
CA VAL A 403 -7.29 -42.40 -18.71
C VAL A 403 -5.89 -42.72 -18.21
N ASP A 404 -5.19 -43.61 -18.90
CA ASP A 404 -3.76 -43.85 -18.68
C ASP A 404 -2.95 -42.69 -19.26
N GLU A 405 -1.93 -42.29 -18.50
CA GLU A 405 -0.86 -41.37 -18.89
C GLU A 405 0.02 -41.99 -19.97
N ASP A 406 0.36 -41.18 -20.98
CA ASP A 406 1.64 -41.21 -21.71
C ASP A 406 1.98 -39.78 -22.16
#